data_AF-A0A2E6H9N7-F1
#
_entry.id   AF-A0A2E6H9N7-F1
#
_cell.length_a   1.000
_cell.length_b   1.000
_cell.length_c   1.000
_cell.angle_alpha   90.00
_cell.angle_beta   90.00
_cell.angle_gamma   90.00
#
_symmetry.space_group_name_H-M   'P 1'
#
loop_
_entity.id
_entity.type
_entity.pdbx_description
1 polymer ?
#
loop_
_entity_poly.entity_id
_entity_poly.type
_entity_poly.pdbx_seq_one_letter_code
_entity_poly.pdbx_strand_id
1 'polypeptide(L)'
;MTLKYRFCFIIALQTFLIGQNLSFANIRYTWVLKSAGEVESGICVETNSKADSKDLFKKAQFDYSKKVPSKKCKPDDKLLSYFFMPKSGRCLQGDTKTGGMKYFSYVDIKKCKTEKTGYRQLNINGKFGCYEIDLKTEGADYYRKTKSSDCLDEDSNLVWIPSSEMSGTCYNVSADGTKKLSVKKSFCRPEKPIYRFIRTSSFKGYCLEMSTNPNNKYSQSVKVKNCRPNKTDFYFYKEPNQITGKCYEVDSETKGDNYIKQVPAEECKD
;
A
#
# COMPACT_ATOMS: atom_id res chain seq x y z
N MET A 1 -18.81 -43.32 30.45
CA MET A 1 -20.02 -44.12 30.74
C MET A 1 -21.22 -43.42 30.11
N THR A 2 -21.62 -43.82 28.90
CA THR A 2 -23.03 -43.79 28.44
C THR A 2 -23.11 -44.53 27.10
N LEU A 3 -23.59 -45.77 27.19
CA LEU A 3 -24.21 -46.54 26.10
C LEU A 3 -25.36 -45.71 25.48
N LYS A 4 -25.65 -45.91 24.18
CA LYS A 4 -26.93 -46.51 23.75
C LYS A 4 -27.13 -46.61 22.22
N TYR A 5 -27.59 -47.81 21.86
CA TYR A 5 -28.47 -48.25 20.77
C TYR A 5 -28.05 -48.23 19.28
N ARG A 6 -27.80 -49.47 18.83
CA ARG A 6 -28.05 -50.00 17.49
C ARG A 6 -29.49 -49.71 17.03
N PHE A 7 -29.66 -49.28 15.77
CA PHE A 7 -30.80 -49.68 14.94
C PHE A 7 -30.28 -49.93 13.53
N CYS A 8 -30.35 -51.20 13.11
CA CYS A 8 -29.96 -51.68 11.80
C CYS A 8 -31.25 -51.82 10.99
N PHE A 9 -31.46 -50.94 10.01
CA PHE A 9 -32.54 -51.07 9.04
C PHE A 9 -31.91 -51.42 7.69
N ILE A 10 -32.01 -52.70 7.32
CA ILE A 10 -31.65 -53.21 6.01
C ILE A 10 -32.87 -52.97 5.12
N ILE A 11 -32.85 -51.91 4.33
CA ILE A 11 -33.81 -51.69 3.25
C ILE A 11 -33.14 -52.16 1.96
N ALA A 12 -33.59 -53.32 1.48
CA ALA A 12 -33.24 -53.84 0.17
C ALA A 12 -33.94 -52.98 -0.90
N LEU A 13 -33.22 -52.00 -1.45
CA LEU A 13 -33.68 -51.18 -2.56
C LEU A 13 -33.30 -51.89 -3.87
N GLN A 14 -34.27 -52.47 -4.55
CA GLN A 14 -34.13 -53.00 -5.91
C GLN A 14 -33.63 -51.89 -6.85
N THR A 15 -32.38 -52.03 -7.30
CA THR A 15 -31.72 -51.18 -8.29
C THR A 15 -32.28 -51.46 -9.68
N PHE A 16 -33.29 -50.70 -10.07
CA PHE A 16 -33.72 -50.57 -11.46
C PHE A 16 -32.60 -49.82 -12.23
N LEU A 17 -31.70 -50.57 -12.86
CA LEU A 17 -30.67 -50.08 -13.79
C LEU A 17 -31.34 -49.62 -15.08
N ILE A 18 -31.98 -48.45 -15.05
CA ILE A 18 -32.33 -47.72 -16.27
C ILE A 18 -31.02 -47.14 -16.80
N GLY A 19 -30.40 -47.85 -17.76
CA GLY A 19 -29.28 -47.36 -18.55
C GLY A 19 -29.71 -46.18 -19.43
N GLN A 20 -29.91 -45.02 -18.81
CA GLN A 20 -29.95 -43.77 -19.55
C GLN A 20 -28.55 -43.53 -20.08
N ASN A 21 -28.37 -43.67 -21.39
CA ASN A 21 -27.23 -43.14 -22.12
C ASN A 21 -27.23 -41.62 -21.91
N LEU A 22 -26.66 -41.17 -20.79
CA LEU A 22 -26.32 -39.79 -20.55
C LEU A 22 -25.30 -39.42 -21.62
N SER A 23 -25.80 -38.93 -22.75
CA SER A 23 -24.98 -38.22 -23.73
C SER A 23 -24.42 -37.02 -22.99
N PHE A 24 -23.24 -37.19 -22.38
CA PHE A 24 -22.49 -36.09 -21.79
C PHE A 24 -22.34 -35.04 -22.87
N ALA A 25 -23.06 -33.92 -22.70
CA ALA A 25 -22.91 -32.78 -23.57
C ALA A 25 -21.42 -32.46 -23.58
N ASN A 26 -20.82 -32.45 -24.77
CA ASN A 26 -19.39 -32.25 -24.92
C ASN A 26 -19.13 -30.76 -24.67
N ILE A 27 -18.87 -30.44 -23.40
CA ILE A 27 -18.70 -29.09 -22.86
C ILE A 27 -17.28 -28.62 -23.19
N ARG A 28 -17.16 -27.39 -23.71
CA ARG A 28 -15.89 -26.70 -23.93
C ARG A 28 -15.87 -25.38 -23.17
N TYR A 29 -14.68 -24.98 -22.74
CA TYR A 29 -14.45 -23.69 -22.10
C TYR A 29 -13.68 -22.80 -23.05
N THR A 30 -14.27 -21.64 -23.38
CA THR A 30 -13.69 -20.70 -24.34
C THR A 30 -13.48 -19.35 -23.64
N TRP A 31 -12.30 -18.78 -23.82
CA TRP A 31 -12.04 -17.40 -23.43
C TRP A 31 -12.56 -16.46 -24.52
N VAL A 32 -13.32 -15.46 -24.12
CA VAL A 32 -13.88 -14.45 -25.03
C VAL A 32 -13.43 -13.08 -24.55
N LEU A 33 -12.75 -12.34 -25.43
CA LEU A 33 -12.40 -10.94 -25.18
C LEU A 33 -13.66 -10.09 -25.17
N LYS A 34 -13.76 -9.12 -24.26
CA LYS A 34 -14.95 -8.25 -24.20
C LYS A 34 -15.00 -7.26 -25.37
N SER A 35 -13.85 -6.97 -25.97
CA SER A 35 -13.66 -5.95 -27.00
C SER A 35 -12.47 -6.38 -27.86
N ALA A 36 -12.59 -6.17 -29.17
CA ALA A 36 -11.51 -6.47 -30.11
C ALA A 36 -10.30 -5.58 -29.80
N GLY A 37 -9.13 -6.18 -29.59
CA GLY A 37 -7.89 -5.47 -29.30
C GLY A 37 -7.60 -5.17 -27.82
N GLU A 38 -8.56 -5.38 -26.91
CA GLU A 38 -8.30 -5.26 -25.47
C GLU A 38 -7.93 -6.61 -24.85
N VAL A 39 -6.63 -6.93 -24.85
CA VAL A 39 -6.09 -8.12 -24.18
C VAL A 39 -6.19 -8.07 -22.66
N GLU A 40 -6.73 -6.99 -22.08
CA GLU A 40 -6.90 -6.84 -20.62
C GLU A 40 -8.30 -7.20 -20.12
N SER A 41 -9.27 -7.42 -21.01
CA SER A 41 -10.64 -7.76 -20.59
C SER A 41 -11.23 -8.95 -21.33
N GLY A 42 -11.55 -10.01 -20.57
CA GLY A 42 -12.12 -11.24 -21.12
C GLY A 42 -12.90 -12.02 -20.08
N ILE A 43 -13.70 -12.97 -20.57
CA ILE A 43 -14.50 -13.87 -19.75
C ILE A 43 -14.31 -15.31 -20.22
N CYS A 44 -14.31 -16.23 -19.27
CA CYS A 44 -14.37 -17.65 -19.57
C CYS A 44 -15.84 -18.07 -19.64
N VAL A 45 -16.24 -18.66 -20.76
CA VAL A 45 -17.60 -19.14 -20.99
C VAL A 45 -17.60 -20.64 -21.24
N GLU A 46 -18.61 -21.29 -20.69
CA GLU A 46 -18.92 -22.69 -20.97
C GLU A 46 -19.86 -22.77 -22.18
N THR A 47 -19.46 -23.52 -23.22
CA THR A 47 -20.23 -23.69 -24.45
C THR A 47 -20.38 -25.17 -24.82
N ASN A 48 -21.47 -25.51 -25.50
CA ASN A 48 -21.66 -26.84 -26.08
C ASN A 48 -20.83 -26.95 -27.36
N SER A 49 -19.96 -27.96 -27.47
CA SER A 49 -19.08 -28.19 -28.62
C SER A 49 -19.78 -28.31 -29.98
N LYS A 50 -21.09 -28.57 -30.00
CA LYS A 50 -21.91 -28.60 -31.22
C LYS A 50 -22.31 -27.20 -31.74
N ALA A 51 -22.17 -26.16 -30.92
CA ALA A 51 -22.41 -24.78 -31.35
C ALA A 51 -21.18 -24.28 -32.12
N ASP A 52 -21.37 -23.88 -33.38
CA ASP A 52 -20.28 -23.44 -34.25
C ASP A 52 -19.61 -22.17 -33.68
N SER A 53 -18.30 -22.27 -33.44
CA SER A 53 -17.47 -21.21 -32.86
C SER A 53 -17.46 -19.90 -33.66
N LYS A 54 -17.84 -19.95 -34.94
CA LYS A 54 -17.86 -18.78 -35.82
C LYS A 54 -18.99 -17.80 -35.50
N ASP A 55 -20.04 -18.25 -34.81
CA ASP A 55 -21.25 -17.45 -34.50
C ASP A 55 -21.29 -16.88 -33.07
N LEU A 56 -20.22 -17.05 -32.29
CA LEU A 56 -20.13 -16.66 -30.87
C LEU A 56 -20.34 -15.17 -30.58
N PHE A 57 -20.24 -14.31 -31.60
CA PHE A 57 -20.45 -12.86 -31.46
C PHE A 57 -21.91 -12.44 -31.69
N LYS A 58 -22.81 -13.35 -32.07
CA LYS A 58 -24.24 -13.05 -32.14
C LYS A 58 -24.82 -13.00 -30.71
N LYS A 59 -25.42 -11.87 -30.36
CA LYS A 59 -26.04 -11.58 -29.05
C LYS A 59 -26.85 -12.75 -28.46
N ALA A 60 -27.57 -13.49 -29.30
CA ALA A 60 -28.39 -14.65 -28.92
C ALA A 60 -27.62 -15.89 -28.43
N GLN A 61 -26.32 -16.04 -28.74
CA GLN A 61 -25.50 -17.15 -28.21
C GLN A 61 -24.93 -16.85 -26.83
N PHE A 62 -24.75 -15.57 -26.47
CA PHE A 62 -24.36 -15.21 -25.10
C PHE A 62 -25.44 -15.57 -24.08
N ASP A 63 -26.72 -15.55 -24.49
CA ASP A 63 -27.87 -15.92 -23.66
C ASP A 63 -27.81 -17.40 -23.19
N TYR A 64 -27.09 -18.27 -23.89
CA TYR A 64 -26.90 -19.68 -23.52
C TYR A 64 -25.52 -19.98 -22.94
N SER A 65 -24.61 -19.00 -22.92
CA SER A 65 -23.26 -19.19 -22.43
C SER A 65 -23.19 -18.92 -20.93
N LYS A 66 -22.80 -19.92 -20.14
CA LYS A 66 -22.61 -19.74 -18.69
C LYS A 66 -21.22 -19.17 -18.45
N LYS A 67 -21.15 -17.98 -17.84
CA LYS A 67 -19.88 -17.45 -17.33
C LYS A 67 -19.35 -18.36 -16.24
N VAL A 68 -18.09 -18.79 -16.36
CA VAL A 68 -17.42 -19.67 -15.41
C VAL A 68 -16.11 -19.04 -14.90
N PRO A 69 -15.51 -19.55 -13.81
CA PRO A 69 -14.22 -19.07 -13.34
C PRO A 69 -13.13 -19.18 -14.42
N SER A 70 -12.27 -18.17 -14.54
CA SER A 70 -11.20 -18.10 -15.54
C SER A 70 -10.28 -19.32 -15.55
N LYS A 71 -10.09 -19.95 -14.38
CA LYS A 71 -9.30 -21.19 -14.22
C LYS A 71 -9.77 -22.33 -15.13
N LYS A 72 -11.04 -22.36 -15.55
CA LYS A 72 -11.59 -23.37 -16.48
C LYS A 72 -11.12 -23.19 -17.92
N CYS A 73 -10.74 -21.98 -18.31
CA CYS A 73 -10.14 -21.67 -19.61
C CYS A 73 -8.61 -21.67 -19.58
N LYS A 74 -7.99 -22.01 -18.44
CA LYS A 74 -6.54 -22.00 -18.29
C LYS A 74 -5.96 -23.17 -19.12
N PRO A 75 -5.04 -22.91 -20.06
CA PRO A 75 -4.33 -23.98 -20.77
C PRO A 75 -3.33 -24.67 -19.82
N ASP A 76 -2.64 -25.70 -20.33
CA ASP A 76 -1.53 -26.34 -19.63
C ASP A 76 -0.47 -25.29 -19.22
N ASP A 77 0.12 -25.42 -18.04
CA ASP A 77 1.10 -24.48 -17.50
C ASP A 77 2.34 -24.35 -18.40
N LYS A 78 2.68 -25.38 -19.18
CA LYS A 78 3.78 -25.32 -20.17
C LYS A 78 3.49 -24.38 -21.35
N LEU A 79 2.24 -24.00 -21.54
CA LEU A 79 1.79 -23.09 -22.58
C LEU A 79 1.52 -21.68 -22.06
N LEU A 80 2.02 -21.34 -20.87
CA LEU A 80 1.84 -20.03 -20.26
C LEU A 80 3.13 -19.21 -20.27
N SER A 81 2.98 -17.94 -20.61
CA SER A 81 4.02 -16.91 -20.49
C SER A 81 3.49 -15.73 -19.68
N TYR A 82 4.41 -14.93 -19.14
CA TYR A 82 4.08 -13.70 -18.43
C TYR A 82 4.26 -12.49 -19.35
N PHE A 83 3.28 -11.60 -19.36
CA PHE A 83 3.24 -10.40 -20.19
C PHE A 83 3.04 -9.19 -19.29
N PHE A 84 3.95 -8.22 -19.38
CA PHE A 84 3.81 -6.95 -18.70
C PHE A 84 3.08 -5.96 -19.59
N MET A 85 2.14 -5.22 -19.01
CA MET A 85 1.35 -4.22 -19.71
C MET A 85 1.82 -2.81 -19.29
N PRO A 86 2.62 -2.09 -20.10
CA PRO A 86 3.26 -0.84 -19.69
C PRO A 86 2.24 0.27 -19.37
N LYS A 87 1.13 0.30 -20.09
CA LYS A 87 0.05 1.29 -19.89
C LYS A 87 -0.65 1.13 -18.54
N SER A 88 -0.87 -0.10 -18.08
CA SER A 88 -1.61 -0.38 -16.85
C SER A 88 -0.69 -0.70 -15.65
N GLY A 89 0.57 -1.06 -15.91
CA GLY A 89 1.52 -1.51 -14.91
C GLY A 89 1.16 -2.87 -14.32
N ARG A 90 0.42 -3.68 -15.08
CA ARG A 90 -0.08 -5.00 -14.63
C ARG A 90 0.71 -6.12 -15.27
N CYS A 91 0.77 -7.25 -14.56
CA CYS A 91 1.32 -8.49 -15.06
C CYS A 91 0.20 -9.47 -15.36
N LEU A 92 0.27 -10.07 -16.54
CA LEU A 92 -0.65 -11.09 -17.02
C LEU A 92 0.10 -12.41 -17.16
N GLN A 93 -0.52 -13.52 -16.81
CA GLN A 93 -0.16 -14.82 -17.37
C GLN A 93 -1.11 -15.08 -18.54
N GLY A 94 -0.61 -15.57 -19.67
CA GLY A 94 -1.45 -15.87 -20.84
C GLY A 94 -0.88 -16.97 -21.71
N ASP A 95 -1.72 -17.51 -22.60
CA ASP A 95 -1.31 -18.53 -23.57
C ASP A 95 -0.18 -18.01 -24.47
N THR A 96 0.96 -18.68 -24.46
CA THR A 96 2.15 -18.32 -25.26
C THR A 96 1.85 -18.34 -26.75
N LYS A 97 1.05 -19.31 -27.22
CA LYS A 97 0.80 -19.52 -28.67
C LYS A 97 0.06 -18.36 -29.31
N THR A 98 -0.78 -17.68 -28.55
CA THR A 98 -1.61 -16.58 -29.04
C THR A 98 -1.30 -15.24 -28.36
N GLY A 99 -0.20 -15.15 -27.60
CA GLY A 99 0.14 -13.94 -26.86
C GLY A 99 -0.95 -13.51 -25.86
N GLY A 100 -1.64 -14.48 -25.26
CA GLY A 100 -2.73 -14.24 -24.31
C GLY A 100 -4.11 -14.03 -24.92
N MET A 101 -4.29 -14.05 -26.25
CA MET A 101 -5.62 -13.85 -26.86
C MET A 101 -6.63 -14.95 -26.49
N LYS A 102 -6.17 -16.19 -26.31
CA LYS A 102 -7.04 -17.34 -25.94
C LYS A 102 -7.19 -17.56 -24.44
N TYR A 103 -6.39 -16.90 -23.63
CA TYR A 103 -6.46 -16.97 -22.18
C TYR A 103 -5.50 -15.94 -21.60
N PHE A 104 -5.98 -15.17 -20.64
CA PHE A 104 -5.09 -14.47 -19.73
C PHE A 104 -5.71 -14.38 -18.33
N SER A 105 -4.85 -14.12 -17.34
CA SER A 105 -5.26 -13.80 -15.98
C SER A 105 -4.26 -12.85 -15.37
N TYR A 106 -4.73 -11.91 -14.56
CA TYR A 106 -3.84 -11.10 -13.73
C TYR A 106 -3.11 -11.99 -12.73
N VAL A 107 -1.82 -11.69 -12.53
CA VAL A 107 -0.95 -12.35 -11.56
C VAL A 107 -0.15 -11.30 -10.77
N ASP A 108 0.55 -11.75 -9.73
CA ASP A 108 1.46 -10.89 -8.99
C ASP A 108 2.50 -10.29 -9.95
N ILE A 109 2.69 -8.98 -9.88
CA ILE A 109 3.61 -8.23 -10.73
C ILE A 109 5.05 -8.75 -10.68
N LYS A 110 5.46 -9.37 -9.58
CA LYS A 110 6.77 -10.03 -9.43
C LYS A 110 6.99 -11.15 -10.44
N LYS A 111 5.94 -11.75 -11.01
CA LYS A 111 6.05 -12.76 -12.06
C LYS A 111 6.52 -12.20 -13.40
N CYS A 112 6.32 -10.89 -13.63
CA CYS A 112 6.86 -10.17 -14.79
C CYS A 112 8.19 -9.48 -14.49
N LYS A 113 8.80 -9.72 -13.32
CA LYS A 113 10.08 -9.11 -12.98
C LYS A 113 11.18 -9.69 -13.90
N THR A 114 11.95 -8.81 -14.50
CA THR A 114 13.09 -9.15 -15.37
C THR A 114 14.35 -9.42 -14.53
N GLU A 115 15.42 -9.91 -15.18
CA GLU A 115 16.67 -10.27 -14.50
C GLU A 115 17.41 -9.05 -13.93
N LYS A 116 17.39 -7.91 -14.64
CA LYS A 116 18.14 -6.70 -14.27
C LYS A 116 17.19 -5.55 -13.96
N THR A 117 16.89 -5.39 -12.68
CA THR A 117 16.05 -4.30 -12.17
C THR A 117 16.84 -3.29 -11.34
N GLY A 118 16.37 -2.05 -11.30
CA GLY A 118 16.89 -1.02 -10.40
C GLY A 118 15.81 -0.02 -9.99
N TYR A 119 16.10 0.80 -8.99
CA TYR A 119 15.16 1.79 -8.46
C TYR A 119 15.42 3.16 -9.07
N ARG A 120 14.38 3.79 -9.63
CA ARG A 120 14.47 5.14 -10.21
C ARG A 120 13.25 6.00 -9.90
N GLN A 121 13.45 7.30 -9.81
CA GLN A 121 12.38 8.28 -9.71
C GLN A 121 11.91 8.67 -11.10
N LEU A 122 10.68 8.29 -11.46
CA LEU A 122 10.15 8.48 -12.81
C LEU A 122 8.69 8.94 -12.76
N ASN A 123 8.22 9.52 -13.86
CA ASN A 123 6.81 9.79 -14.07
C ASN A 123 6.25 8.73 -15.02
N ILE A 124 5.44 7.81 -14.49
CA ILE A 124 4.80 6.75 -15.26
C ILE A 124 3.29 6.99 -15.21
N ASN A 125 2.66 7.12 -16.38
CA ASN A 125 1.21 7.38 -16.52
C ASN A 125 0.73 8.59 -15.70
N GLY A 126 1.49 9.69 -15.76
CA GLY A 126 1.18 10.94 -15.05
C GLY A 126 1.43 10.92 -13.55
N LYS A 127 2.01 9.83 -13.00
CA LYS A 127 2.30 9.67 -11.58
C LYS A 127 3.80 9.65 -11.33
N PHE A 128 4.32 10.75 -10.79
CA PHE A 128 5.69 10.81 -10.27
C PHE A 128 5.84 9.95 -9.01
N GLY A 129 6.91 9.17 -8.93
CA GLY A 129 7.14 8.25 -7.83
C GLY A 129 8.47 7.50 -7.94
N CYS A 130 8.78 6.72 -6.91
CA CYS A 130 9.86 5.75 -6.95
C CYS A 130 9.36 4.42 -7.52
N TYR A 131 10.05 3.90 -8.53
CA TYR A 131 9.71 2.65 -9.20
C TYR A 131 10.92 1.72 -9.25
N GLU A 132 10.70 0.43 -8.98
CA GLU A 132 11.60 -0.63 -9.43
C GLU A 132 11.29 -0.87 -10.91
N ILE A 133 12.27 -0.71 -11.79
CA ILE A 133 12.11 -0.81 -13.25
C ILE A 133 13.08 -1.83 -13.83
N ASP A 134 12.74 -2.42 -14.98
CA ASP A 134 13.72 -3.05 -15.84
C ASP A 134 14.72 -2.01 -16.36
N LEU A 135 16.01 -2.24 -16.12
CA LEU A 135 17.07 -1.29 -16.49
C LEU A 135 17.40 -1.33 -17.98
N LYS A 136 17.12 -2.43 -18.68
CA LYS A 136 17.46 -2.59 -20.09
C LYS A 136 16.47 -1.84 -21.00
N THR A 137 15.20 -1.84 -20.63
CA THR A 137 14.10 -1.22 -21.38
C THR A 137 13.54 0.01 -20.70
N GLU A 138 14.20 0.49 -19.65
CA GLU A 138 13.80 1.66 -18.85
C GLU A 138 12.35 1.62 -18.38
N GLY A 139 11.89 0.44 -17.98
CA GLY A 139 10.53 0.22 -17.49
C GLY A 139 9.50 -0.21 -18.54
N ALA A 140 9.84 -0.30 -19.83
CA ALA A 140 8.90 -0.83 -20.83
C ALA A 140 8.49 -2.28 -20.52
N ASP A 141 9.41 -3.16 -20.12
CA ASP A 141 9.12 -4.57 -19.88
C ASP A 141 8.71 -4.88 -18.42
N TYR A 142 9.03 -3.98 -17.49
CA TYR A 142 8.63 -4.13 -16.09
C TYR A 142 8.79 -2.80 -15.34
N TYR A 143 7.75 -2.40 -14.62
CA TYR A 143 7.90 -1.46 -13.51
C TYR A 143 6.95 -1.79 -12.37
N ARG A 144 7.36 -1.44 -11.14
CA ARG A 144 6.50 -1.48 -9.97
C ARG A 144 6.76 -0.29 -9.08
N LYS A 145 5.70 0.43 -8.68
CA LYS A 145 5.80 1.49 -7.69
C LYS A 145 6.27 0.92 -6.35
N THR A 146 7.26 1.54 -5.73
CA THR A 146 7.84 1.11 -4.45
C THR A 146 7.88 2.25 -3.43
N LYS A 147 8.49 2.01 -2.27
CA LYS A 147 8.67 3.03 -1.24
C LYS A 147 9.67 4.07 -1.72
N SER A 148 9.43 5.34 -1.41
CA SER A 148 10.34 6.41 -1.83
C SER A 148 11.76 6.27 -1.28
N SER A 149 11.94 5.57 -0.16
CA SER A 149 13.25 5.21 0.39
C SER A 149 14.13 4.40 -0.54
N ASP A 150 13.53 3.61 -1.45
CA ASP A 150 14.30 2.69 -2.29
C ASP A 150 14.97 3.42 -3.47
N CYS A 151 14.55 4.67 -3.74
CA CYS A 151 15.16 5.57 -4.74
C CYS A 151 15.94 6.70 -4.07
N LEU A 152 16.39 6.51 -2.84
CA LEU A 152 17.30 7.44 -2.17
C LEU A 152 18.71 6.86 -2.25
N ASP A 153 19.64 7.73 -2.60
CA ASP A 153 21.08 7.52 -2.63
C ASP A 153 21.77 8.60 -1.76
N GLU A 154 23.09 8.52 -1.64
CA GLU A 154 23.88 9.49 -0.87
C GLU A 154 23.84 10.90 -1.48
N ASP A 155 23.62 11.00 -2.79
CA ASP A 155 23.54 12.26 -3.56
C ASP A 155 22.12 12.87 -3.58
N SER A 156 21.17 12.27 -2.86
CA SER A 156 19.78 12.72 -2.86
C SER A 156 19.60 14.10 -2.24
N ASN A 157 18.99 15.03 -2.96
CA ASN A 157 18.72 16.38 -2.50
C ASN A 157 17.46 16.44 -1.64
N LEU A 158 17.64 16.28 -0.33
CA LEU A 158 16.56 16.25 0.65
C LEU A 158 16.22 17.66 1.15
N VAL A 159 14.97 18.07 0.90
CA VAL A 159 14.46 19.40 1.27
C VAL A 159 13.24 19.26 2.18
N TRP A 160 13.32 19.91 3.35
CA TRP A 160 12.15 20.08 4.22
C TRP A 160 11.33 21.28 3.78
N ILE A 161 10.05 21.06 3.49
CA ILE A 161 9.10 22.14 3.21
C ILE A 161 8.12 22.25 4.40
N PRO A 162 8.18 23.33 5.20
CA PRO A 162 7.29 23.52 6.34
C PRO A 162 5.85 23.74 5.85
N SER A 163 4.90 23.05 6.48
CA SER A 163 3.46 23.29 6.34
C SER A 163 2.91 24.14 7.48
N SER A 164 3.60 24.17 8.62
CA SER A 164 3.39 25.07 9.74
C SER A 164 4.68 25.20 10.55
N GLU A 165 4.67 25.98 11.62
CA GLU A 165 5.80 26.01 12.58
C GLU A 165 6.09 24.63 13.18
N MET A 166 5.05 23.82 13.38
CA MET A 166 5.10 22.52 14.05
C MET A 166 5.27 21.32 13.11
N SER A 167 5.18 21.53 11.79
CA SER A 167 5.08 20.44 10.84
C SER A 167 5.58 20.79 9.44
N GLY A 168 5.94 19.77 8.69
CA GLY A 168 6.34 19.88 7.30
C GLY A 168 6.44 18.52 6.65
N THR A 169 6.80 18.55 5.38
CA THR A 169 7.01 17.35 4.57
C THR A 169 8.43 17.35 4.04
N CYS A 170 9.09 16.20 4.18
CA CYS A 170 10.40 15.96 3.58
C CYS A 170 10.21 15.51 2.14
N TYR A 171 10.95 16.12 1.22
CA TYR A 171 10.95 15.77 -0.19
C TYR A 171 12.37 15.44 -0.64
N ASN A 172 12.52 14.43 -1.48
CA ASN A 172 13.67 14.36 -2.38
C ASN A 172 13.34 15.17 -3.64
N VAL A 173 14.19 16.13 -3.97
CA VAL A 173 14.00 17.05 -5.08
C VAL A 173 14.94 16.66 -6.20
N SER A 174 14.43 16.59 -7.44
CA SER A 174 15.27 16.33 -8.61
C SER A 174 16.34 17.41 -8.78
N ALA A 175 17.41 17.10 -9.52
CA ALA A 175 18.53 18.02 -9.74
C ALA A 175 18.11 19.38 -10.34
N ASP A 176 17.02 19.41 -11.12
CA ASP A 176 16.44 20.61 -11.72
C ASP A 176 15.46 21.38 -10.79
N GLY A 177 15.17 20.87 -9.60
CA GLY A 177 14.23 21.48 -8.65
C GLY A 177 12.75 21.26 -8.96
N THR A 178 12.39 20.67 -10.11
CA THR A 178 11.01 20.69 -10.63
C THR A 178 10.13 19.58 -10.05
N LYS A 179 10.71 18.41 -9.77
CA LYS A 179 9.97 17.24 -9.27
C LYS A 179 10.30 17.02 -7.80
N LYS A 180 9.27 16.71 -7.02
CA LYS A 180 9.35 16.48 -5.58
C LYS A 180 8.74 15.14 -5.23
N LEU A 181 9.54 14.25 -4.64
CA LEU A 181 9.10 12.96 -4.14
C LEU A 181 9.00 13.02 -2.62
N SER A 182 7.79 12.87 -2.06
CA SER A 182 7.62 12.85 -0.61
C SER A 182 8.32 11.62 -0.01
N VAL A 183 9.13 11.85 1.02
CA VAL A 183 9.89 10.81 1.72
C VAL A 183 9.64 10.88 3.23
N LYS A 184 10.13 9.88 3.96
CA LYS A 184 9.98 9.86 5.43
C LYS A 184 10.65 11.08 6.05
N LYS A 185 10.03 11.67 7.06
CA LYS A 185 10.54 12.84 7.79
C LYS A 185 11.95 12.64 8.36
N SER A 186 12.29 11.40 8.72
CA SER A 186 13.60 11.03 9.24
C SER A 186 14.76 11.32 8.28
N PHE A 187 14.51 11.39 6.97
CA PHE A 187 15.56 11.73 5.99
C PHE A 187 15.94 13.21 6.01
N CYS A 188 15.00 14.11 6.32
CA CYS A 188 15.30 15.55 6.47
C CYS A 188 15.68 15.95 7.90
N ARG A 189 15.67 15.00 8.84
CA ARG A 189 16.02 15.27 10.24
C ARG A 189 17.52 15.54 10.32
N PRO A 190 17.96 16.68 10.87
CA PRO A 190 19.38 16.97 11.03
C PRO A 190 20.02 15.96 11.98
N GLU A 191 21.33 15.72 11.83
CA GLU A 191 22.08 14.81 12.69
C GLU A 191 22.08 15.28 14.15
N LYS A 192 22.24 16.59 14.36
CA LYS A 192 22.26 17.26 15.67
C LYS A 192 21.14 18.30 15.76
N PRO A 193 19.88 17.88 15.98
CA PRO A 193 18.79 18.82 16.18
C PRO A 193 18.94 19.54 17.52
N ILE A 194 18.38 20.75 17.61
CA ILE A 194 18.12 21.42 18.88
C ILE A 194 16.64 21.29 19.24
N TYR A 195 16.36 21.33 20.53
CA TYR A 195 14.99 21.32 21.04
C TYR A 195 14.65 22.69 21.61
N ARG A 196 13.53 23.25 21.16
CA ARG A 196 13.04 24.56 21.60
C ARG A 196 11.60 24.46 22.08
N PHE A 197 11.35 24.89 23.30
CA PHE A 197 9.99 25.01 23.80
C PHE A 197 9.38 26.33 23.33
N ILE A 198 8.15 26.25 22.86
CA ILE A 198 7.35 27.41 22.45
C ILE A 198 6.17 27.50 23.40
N ARG A 199 6.20 28.50 24.28
CA ARG A 199 5.12 28.80 25.22
C ARG A 199 3.92 29.37 24.46
N THR A 200 2.74 28.78 24.65
CA THR A 200 1.48 29.23 24.03
C THR A 200 0.52 29.88 25.02
N SER A 201 0.71 29.65 26.32
CA SER A 201 -0.01 30.31 27.41
C SER A 201 0.79 30.19 28.71
N SER A 202 0.27 30.72 29.82
CA SER A 202 0.95 30.68 31.12
C SER A 202 1.35 29.27 31.57
N PHE A 203 0.56 28.25 31.23
CA PHE A 203 0.76 26.86 31.68
C PHE A 203 0.80 25.84 30.54
N LYS A 204 0.96 26.29 29.29
CA LYS A 204 1.00 25.40 28.11
C LYS A 204 2.03 25.86 27.10
N GLY A 205 2.55 24.89 26.38
CA GLY A 205 3.42 25.09 25.23
C GLY A 205 3.68 23.76 24.54
N TYR A 206 4.53 23.79 23.53
CA TYR A 206 4.95 22.60 22.81
C TYR A 206 6.45 22.62 22.55
N CYS A 207 7.04 21.44 22.35
CA CYS A 207 8.45 21.30 22.05
C CYS A 207 8.63 21.08 20.55
N LEU A 208 9.56 21.83 19.94
CA LEU A 208 9.99 21.66 18.56
C LEU A 208 11.38 21.05 18.52
N GLU A 209 11.57 20.06 17.68
CA GLU A 209 12.87 19.62 17.18
C GLU A 209 13.19 20.43 15.93
N MET A 210 14.32 21.14 15.92
CA MET A 210 14.69 22.09 14.87
C MET A 210 16.13 21.87 14.38
N SER A 211 16.41 22.26 13.15
CA SER A 211 17.77 22.36 12.63
C SER A 211 18.49 23.60 13.17
N THR A 212 19.78 23.44 13.51
CA THR A 212 20.68 24.56 13.81
C THR A 212 21.19 25.27 12.57
N ASN A 213 21.17 24.60 11.41
CA ASN A 213 21.59 25.17 10.14
C ASN A 213 20.49 26.09 9.59
N PRO A 214 20.76 27.40 9.38
CA PRO A 214 19.77 28.36 8.89
C PRO A 214 19.23 28.04 7.48
N ASN A 215 20.00 27.29 6.67
CA ASN A 215 19.58 26.87 5.33
C ASN A 215 18.63 25.65 5.37
N ASN A 216 18.55 24.93 6.49
CA ASN A 216 17.64 23.82 6.67
C ASN A 216 16.49 24.24 7.59
N LYS A 217 15.30 24.44 7.00
CA LYS A 217 14.09 24.88 7.69
C LYS A 217 13.37 23.75 8.47
N TYR A 218 14.06 22.64 8.75
CA TYR A 218 13.48 21.53 9.50
C TYR A 218 12.96 21.99 10.86
N SER A 219 11.66 21.75 11.08
CA SER A 219 10.99 21.89 12.37
C SER A 219 9.90 20.85 12.51
N GLN A 220 9.84 20.18 13.65
CA GLN A 220 8.81 19.18 13.93
C GLN A 220 8.43 19.18 15.40
N SER A 221 7.13 19.14 15.70
CA SER A 221 6.68 18.96 17.08
C SER A 221 7.06 17.60 17.63
N VAL A 222 7.62 17.59 18.84
CA VAL A 222 8.03 16.41 19.59
C VAL A 222 7.47 16.45 21.01
N LYS A 223 7.69 15.37 21.77
CA LYS A 223 7.22 15.29 23.16
C LYS A 223 7.89 16.39 23.99
N VAL A 224 7.11 17.05 24.86
CA VAL A 224 7.57 18.16 25.73
C VAL A 224 8.84 17.79 26.52
N LYS A 225 8.96 16.54 26.97
CA LYS A 225 10.14 16.03 27.68
C LYS A 225 11.47 16.21 26.93
N ASN A 226 11.47 16.32 25.61
CA ASN A 226 12.70 16.52 24.83
C ASN A 226 13.25 17.94 24.98
N CYS A 227 12.42 18.90 25.39
CA CYS A 227 12.82 20.27 25.74
C CYS A 227 13.11 20.43 27.23
N ARG A 228 13.16 19.33 28.02
CA ARG A 228 13.41 19.42 29.47
C ARG A 228 14.87 19.82 29.72
N PRO A 229 15.13 20.94 30.42
CA PRO A 229 16.48 21.37 30.78
C PRO A 229 17.05 20.49 31.90
N ASN A 230 18.34 20.66 32.20
CA ASN A 230 19.01 19.92 33.26
C ASN A 230 18.53 20.30 34.66
N LYS A 231 18.10 21.55 34.85
CA LYS A 231 17.61 22.10 36.12
C LYS A 231 16.15 22.49 36.00
N THR A 232 15.30 21.91 36.82
CA THR A 232 13.85 22.17 36.87
C THR A 232 13.40 22.30 38.31
N ASP A 233 12.42 23.18 38.54
CA ASP A 233 11.75 23.35 39.83
C ASP A 233 10.28 22.88 39.71
N PHE A 234 9.66 22.51 40.84
CA PHE A 234 8.23 22.21 40.90
C PHE A 234 7.46 23.42 41.45
N TYR A 235 6.31 23.71 40.84
CA TYR A 235 5.46 24.84 41.18
C TYR A 235 3.99 24.41 41.28
N PHE A 236 3.39 24.57 42.45
CA PHE A 236 1.98 24.34 42.68
C PHE A 236 1.19 25.62 42.42
N TYR A 237 0.25 25.57 41.47
CA TYR A 237 -0.61 26.69 41.12
C TYR A 237 -2.08 26.39 41.40
N LYS A 238 -2.75 27.34 42.06
CA LYS A 238 -4.17 27.27 42.37
C LYS A 238 -4.86 28.52 41.82
N GLU A 239 -5.80 28.33 40.90
CA GLU A 239 -6.60 29.44 40.36
C GLU A 239 -7.46 30.06 41.48
N PRO A 240 -7.75 31.38 41.43
CA PRO A 240 -8.64 32.02 42.40
C PRO A 240 -10.00 31.29 42.46
N ASN A 241 -10.49 31.06 43.68
CA ASN A 241 -11.76 30.36 43.97
C ASN A 241 -11.81 28.86 43.62
N GLN A 242 -10.72 28.26 43.13
CA GLN A 242 -10.64 26.81 43.03
C GLN A 242 -10.28 26.19 44.39
N ILE A 243 -10.72 24.96 44.66
CA ILE A 243 -10.35 24.22 45.88
C ILE A 243 -9.02 23.48 45.65
N THR A 244 -8.86 22.93 44.45
CA THR A 244 -7.70 22.14 44.02
C THR A 244 -6.74 22.96 43.15
N GLY A 245 -5.45 22.66 43.23
CA GLY A 245 -4.43 23.22 42.33
C GLY A 245 -3.85 22.17 41.38
N LYS A 246 -2.88 22.59 40.56
CA LYS A 246 -2.13 21.75 39.64
C LYS A 246 -0.64 21.92 39.90
N CYS A 247 0.11 20.83 39.81
CA CYS A 247 1.56 20.84 39.91
C CYS A 247 2.20 20.96 38.52
N TYR A 248 3.22 21.81 38.41
CA TYR A 248 3.97 22.02 37.18
C TYR A 248 5.46 21.86 37.45
N GLU A 249 6.14 21.12 36.58
CA GLU A 249 7.59 21.13 36.46
C GLU A 249 7.99 22.23 35.48
N VAL A 250 8.82 23.17 35.91
CA VAL A 250 9.23 24.34 35.11
C VAL A 250 10.75 24.45 35.05
N ASP A 251 11.27 25.04 33.97
CA ASP A 251 12.68 25.42 33.90
C ASP A 251 13.06 26.35 35.06
N SER A 252 14.10 26.01 35.84
CA SER A 252 14.48 26.78 37.04
C SER A 252 14.99 28.18 36.70
N GLU A 253 15.61 28.36 35.53
CA GLU A 253 16.25 29.62 35.11
C GLU A 253 15.22 30.65 34.63
N THR A 254 14.31 30.25 33.75
CA THR A 254 13.31 31.13 33.13
C THR A 254 11.91 31.02 33.74
N LYS A 255 11.75 30.19 34.78
CA LYS A 255 10.48 29.99 35.49
C LYS A 255 9.30 29.66 34.57
N GLY A 256 9.57 28.86 33.53
CA GLY A 256 8.54 28.29 32.66
C GLY A 256 8.54 28.75 31.20
N ASP A 257 9.37 29.73 30.81
CA ASP A 257 9.43 30.17 29.41
C ASP A 257 10.09 29.15 28.49
N ASN A 258 11.13 28.47 28.96
CA ASN A 258 11.86 27.46 28.19
C ASN A 258 11.35 26.02 28.40
N TYR A 259 10.53 25.77 29.42
CA TYR A 259 9.94 24.47 29.68
C TYR A 259 8.84 24.58 30.73
N ILE A 260 7.67 24.03 30.43
CA ILE A 260 6.63 23.78 31.43
C ILE A 260 5.87 22.50 31.10
N LYS A 261 5.65 21.66 32.11
CA LYS A 261 4.91 20.40 31.99
C LYS A 261 4.07 20.19 33.25
N GLN A 262 2.78 19.90 33.08
CA GLN A 262 1.94 19.45 34.19
C GLN A 262 2.38 18.05 34.65
N VAL A 263 2.52 17.88 35.96
CA VAL A 263 2.93 16.62 36.60
C VAL A 263 1.90 16.24 37.68
N PRO A 264 1.93 14.99 38.20
CA PRO A 264 1.09 14.60 39.34
C PRO A 264 1.30 15.50 40.55
N ALA A 265 0.26 15.67 41.38
CA ALA A 265 0.30 16.59 42.52
C ALA A 265 1.36 16.19 43.56
N GLU A 266 1.70 14.91 43.62
CA GLU A 266 2.68 14.31 44.52
C GLU A 266 4.11 14.75 44.24
N GLU A 267 4.39 15.34 43.07
CA GLU A 267 5.71 15.86 42.72
C GLU A 267 5.93 17.29 43.28
N CYS A 268 4.85 18.03 43.58
CA CYS A 268 4.93 19.34 44.25
C CYS A 268 4.84 19.19 45.78
N LYS A 269 5.52 18.18 46.33
CA LYS A 269 5.58 18.01 47.78
C LYS A 269 6.61 18.98 48.35
N ASP A 270 6.11 20.00 49.04
CA ASP A 270 6.85 20.73 50.07
C ASP A 270 6.98 19.88 51.35
#